data_AF-A0A2E5EVU3-F1
#
_entry.id   AF-A0A2E5EVU3-F1
#
_cell.length_a   1.000
_cell.length_b   1.000
_cell.length_c   1.000
_cell.angle_alpha   90.00
_cell.angle_beta   90.00
_cell.angle_gamma   90.00
#
_symmetry.space_group_name_H-M   'P 1'
#
loop_
_entity.id
_entity.type
_entity.pdbx_description
1 polymer ?
#
loop_
_entity_poly.entity_id
_entity_poly.type
_entity_poly.pdbx_seq_one_letter_code
_entity_poly.pdbx_strand_id
1 'polypeptide(L)'
;MKINNVVLDEKINLGSQELKLNGAGVRQKYTIDIYIGALYTKDEYRVEDEVFQDKNPKRIVLHYLYEKIDGKLIQDGWVDGFRDNLSKEAYDACSVRLDQFNQCFTTMLSGDEVLIDYEPDEGTSVIKNGRQIGDTIRGEDFHVAVLKVLLGEKPAYKKLKKAMLGV
;
A
#
# COMPACT_ATOMS: atom_id res chain seq x y z
N MET A 1 -9.22 11.18 10.43
CA MET A 1 -9.93 11.58 9.20
C MET A 1 -11.11 10.63 8.96
N LYS A 2 -12.25 11.07 8.41
CA LYS A 2 -13.36 10.18 8.02
C LYS A 2 -13.56 10.20 6.50
N ILE A 3 -13.56 9.03 5.86
CA ILE A 3 -13.86 8.85 4.44
C ILE A 3 -14.95 7.78 4.32
N ASN A 4 -16.06 8.10 3.66
CA ASN A 4 -17.28 7.30 3.70
C ASN A 4 -17.68 6.98 5.16
N ASN A 5 -17.73 5.70 5.55
CA ASN A 5 -18.02 5.26 6.91
C ASN A 5 -16.78 4.78 7.68
N VAL A 6 -15.59 4.92 7.11
CA VAL A 6 -14.32 4.50 7.73
C VAL A 6 -13.65 5.69 8.40
N VAL A 7 -13.22 5.49 9.64
CA VAL A 7 -12.41 6.45 10.41
C VAL A 7 -10.96 5.99 10.34
N LEU A 8 -10.10 6.86 9.86
CA LEU A 8 -8.65 6.71 9.86
C LEU A 8 -8.09 7.54 11.01
N ASP A 9 -7.19 6.96 11.80
CA ASP A 9 -6.51 7.69 12.85
C ASP A 9 -5.57 8.74 12.24
N GLU A 10 -5.43 9.90 12.90
CA GLU A 10 -4.46 10.93 12.45
C GLU A 10 -3.02 10.50 12.72
N LYS A 11 -2.84 9.59 13.69
CA LYS A 11 -1.55 9.10 14.17
C LYS A 11 -1.66 7.64 14.57
N ILE A 12 -0.61 6.88 14.29
CA ILE A 12 -0.46 5.49 14.74
C ILE A 12 0.96 5.27 15.25
N ASN A 13 1.15 4.22 16.05
CA ASN A 13 2.49 3.75 16.40
C ASN A 13 2.80 2.49 15.59
N LEU A 14 3.92 2.49 14.88
CA LEU A 14 4.51 1.31 14.25
C LEU A 14 5.84 1.02 14.96
N GLY A 15 5.89 -0.08 15.69
CA GLY A 15 6.97 -0.34 16.64
C GLY A 15 7.09 0.79 17.67
N SER A 16 8.26 1.41 17.74
CA SER A 16 8.53 2.58 18.62
C SER A 16 8.33 3.94 17.94
N GLN A 17 7.98 3.96 16.65
CA GLN A 17 7.87 5.18 15.86
C GLN A 17 6.41 5.62 15.74
N GLU A 18 6.12 6.87 16.14
CA GLU A 18 4.85 7.53 15.81
C GLU A 18 4.88 7.92 14.32
N LEU A 19 3.86 7.51 13.58
CA LEU A 19 3.60 7.92 12.20
C LEU A 19 2.32 8.75 12.14
N LYS A 20 2.27 9.70 11.22
CA LYS A 20 1.11 10.56 10.97
C LYS A 20 0.48 10.19 9.65
N LEU A 21 -0.83 10.41 9.54
CA LEU A 21 -1.54 10.28 8.27
C LEU A 21 -1.02 11.35 7.29
N ASN A 22 -0.27 10.91 6.27
CA ASN A 22 0.21 11.80 5.21
C ASN A 22 -0.94 12.25 4.30
N GLY A 23 -1.81 11.29 3.99
CA GLY A 23 -2.97 11.49 3.15
C GLY A 23 -3.75 10.18 2.92
N ALA A 24 -5.00 10.33 2.51
CA ALA A 24 -5.87 9.21 2.18
C ALA A 24 -6.92 9.58 1.14
N GLY A 25 -7.35 8.61 0.33
CA GLY A 25 -8.40 8.80 -0.66
C GLY A 25 -9.03 7.49 -1.12
N VAL A 26 -10.02 7.61 -2.00
CA VAL A 26 -10.76 6.45 -2.52
C VAL A 26 -10.22 6.04 -3.89
N ARG A 27 -9.90 4.76 -4.05
CA ARG A 27 -9.69 4.13 -5.35
C ARG A 27 -11.04 3.85 -5.99
N GLN A 28 -11.29 4.47 -7.14
CA GLN A 28 -12.53 4.26 -7.90
C GLN A 28 -12.25 3.54 -9.22
N LYS A 29 -13.19 2.67 -9.63
CA LYS A 29 -13.25 2.13 -11.00
C LYS A 29 -14.57 2.60 -11.61
N TYR A 30 -14.49 3.42 -12.66
CA TYR A 30 -15.64 4.19 -13.15
C TYR A 30 -16.25 5.06 -12.04
N THR A 31 -17.42 4.68 -11.52
CA THR A 31 -18.13 5.35 -10.42
C THR A 31 -18.26 4.48 -9.17
N ILE A 32 -17.56 3.33 -9.13
CA ILE A 32 -17.63 2.37 -8.05
C ILE A 32 -16.42 2.56 -7.13
N ASP A 33 -16.69 2.75 -5.85
CA ASP A 33 -15.69 2.80 -4.79
C ASP A 33 -15.17 1.40 -4.50
N ILE A 34 -13.85 1.24 -4.56
CA ILE A 34 -13.20 -0.08 -4.49
C ILE A 34 -12.56 -0.26 -3.13
N TYR A 35 -11.69 0.67 -2.74
CA TYR A 35 -11.09 0.72 -1.42
C TYR A 35 -10.66 2.15 -1.06
N ILE A 36 -10.48 2.43 0.22
CA ILE A 36 -9.74 3.59 0.71
C ILE A 36 -8.27 3.21 0.81
N GLY A 37 -7.39 4.01 0.23
CA GLY A 37 -5.95 3.90 0.41
C GLY A 37 -5.45 5.05 1.28
N ALA A 38 -4.64 4.74 2.29
CA ALA A 38 -4.01 5.73 3.15
C ALA A 38 -2.51 5.47 3.29
N LEU A 39 -1.74 6.54 3.47
CA LEU A 39 -0.30 6.48 3.70
C LEU A 39 0.01 7.13 5.05
N TYR A 40 0.76 6.42 5.88
CA TYR A 40 1.29 6.93 7.14
C TYR A 40 2.81 6.97 7.07
N THR A 41 3.37 8.13 7.41
CA THR A 41 4.80 8.43 7.38
C THR A 41 5.19 9.24 8.60
N LYS A 42 6.49 9.30 8.90
CA LYS A 42 7.01 10.11 10.03
C LYS A 42 6.90 11.60 9.74
N ASP A 43 7.38 12.00 8.57
CA ASP A 43 7.34 13.36 8.05
C ASP A 43 6.25 13.49 6.98
N GLU A 44 5.89 14.74 6.65
CA GLU A 44 4.92 15.05 5.61
C GLU A 44 5.60 15.09 4.23
N TYR A 45 5.02 14.42 3.25
CA TYR A 45 5.52 14.33 1.89
C TYR A 45 4.43 14.70 0.89
N ARG A 46 4.79 15.58 -0.06
CA ARG A 46 3.91 16.04 -1.15
C ARG A 46 4.35 15.54 -2.53
N VAL A 47 5.51 14.89 -2.60
CA VAL A 47 6.12 14.35 -3.83
C VAL A 47 6.50 12.89 -3.60
N GLU A 48 6.18 12.03 -4.56
CA GLU A 48 6.41 10.58 -4.45
C GLU A 48 7.87 10.20 -4.22
N ASP A 49 8.82 10.90 -4.85
CA ASP A 49 10.25 10.58 -4.75
C ASP A 49 10.78 10.76 -3.33
N GLU A 50 10.25 11.71 -2.56
CA GLU A 50 10.62 11.90 -1.16
C GLU A 50 10.14 10.71 -0.30
N VAL A 51 8.95 10.18 -0.59
CA VAL A 51 8.43 8.98 0.08
C VAL A 51 9.29 7.76 -0.25
N PHE A 52 9.78 7.63 -1.49
CA PHE A 52 10.61 6.51 -1.93
C PHE A 52 12.01 6.54 -1.33
N GLN A 53 12.55 7.73 -1.04
CA GLN A 53 13.90 7.91 -0.49
C GLN A 53 13.92 7.91 1.05
N ASP A 54 12.77 8.16 1.68
CA ASP A 54 12.65 8.09 3.13
C ASP A 54 12.92 6.66 3.61
N LYS A 55 13.76 6.53 4.64
CA LYS A 55 14.12 5.25 5.26
C LYS A 55 13.43 5.00 6.58
N ASN A 56 12.54 5.89 7.03
CA ASN A 56 11.77 5.68 8.24
C ASN A 56 10.67 4.61 8.02
N PRO A 57 10.12 4.03 9.11
CA PRO A 57 8.96 3.16 9.02
C PRO A 57 7.78 3.82 8.31
N LYS A 58 6.99 3.01 7.59
CA LYS A 58 5.80 3.47 6.85
C LYS A 58 4.69 2.45 6.95
N ARG A 59 3.45 2.92 6.88
CA ARG A 59 2.28 2.05 6.78
C ARG A 59 1.40 2.49 5.62
N ILE A 60 1.04 1.53 4.77
CA ILE A 60 -0.05 1.68 3.80
C ILE A 60 -1.27 0.98 4.39
N VAL A 61 -2.44 1.61 4.27
CA VAL A 61 -3.72 1.00 4.64
C VAL A 61 -4.60 0.88 3.42
N LEU A 62 -5.20 -0.29 3.22
CA LEU A 62 -6.22 -0.56 2.20
C LEU A 62 -7.50 -1.03 2.91
N HIS A 63 -8.54 -0.20 2.93
CA HIS A 63 -9.86 -0.60 3.43
C HIS A 63 -10.81 -0.86 2.26
N TYR A 64 -11.22 -2.11 2.07
CA TYR A 64 -12.07 -2.50 0.96
C TYR A 64 -13.51 -2.05 1.17
N LEU A 65 -14.07 -1.40 0.15
CA LEU A 65 -15.43 -0.86 0.16
C LEU A 65 -16.37 -1.68 -0.71
N TYR A 66 -15.87 -2.23 -1.81
CA TYR A 66 -16.67 -3.02 -2.74
C TYR A 66 -17.07 -4.38 -2.13
N GLU A 67 -18.30 -4.84 -2.42
CA GLU A 67 -18.90 -6.02 -1.79
C GLU A 67 -17.99 -7.25 -1.78
N LYS A 68 -17.40 -7.55 -2.94
CA LYS A 68 -16.48 -8.67 -3.12
C LYS A 68 -15.54 -8.42 -4.30
N ILE A 69 -14.25 -8.57 -4.08
CA ILE A 69 -13.23 -8.55 -5.12
C ILE A 69 -12.51 -9.88 -5.12
N ASP A 70 -12.50 -10.55 -6.27
CA ASP A 70 -11.81 -11.82 -6.43
C ASP A 70 -10.30 -11.67 -6.18
N GLY A 71 -9.72 -12.62 -5.43
CA GLY A 71 -8.29 -12.60 -5.11
C GLY A 71 -7.40 -12.58 -6.35
N LYS A 72 -7.79 -13.27 -7.43
CA LYS A 72 -7.03 -13.27 -8.68
C LYS A 72 -6.99 -11.89 -9.32
N LEU A 73 -8.09 -11.13 -9.27
CA LEU A 73 -8.12 -9.76 -9.78
C LEU A 73 -7.22 -8.81 -8.98
N ILE A 74 -7.11 -9.02 -7.65
CA ILE A 74 -6.21 -8.24 -6.80
C ILE A 74 -4.76 -8.60 -7.15
N GLN A 75 -4.49 -9.89 -7.27
CA GLN A 75 -3.16 -10.41 -7.60
C GLN A 75 -2.66 -9.92 -8.97
N ASP A 76 -3.54 -9.95 -9.97
CA ASP A 76 -3.23 -9.43 -11.31
C ASP A 76 -2.97 -7.93 -11.26
N GLY A 77 -3.76 -7.17 -10.48
CA GLY A 77 -3.56 -5.73 -10.29
C GLY A 77 -2.21 -5.37 -9.69
N TRP A 78 -1.70 -6.16 -8.73
CA TRP A 78 -0.36 -5.97 -8.18
C TRP A 78 0.73 -6.31 -9.20
N VAL A 79 0.61 -7.45 -9.89
CA VAL A 79 1.57 -7.87 -10.93
C VAL A 79 1.68 -6.83 -12.04
N ASP A 80 0.55 -6.35 -12.54
CA ASP A 80 0.51 -5.30 -13.55
C ASP A 80 1.13 -4.01 -13.02
N GLY A 81 0.78 -3.61 -11.80
CA GLY A 81 1.35 -2.44 -11.13
C GLY A 81 2.88 -2.51 -11.01
N PHE A 82 3.44 -3.66 -10.64
CA PHE A 82 4.88 -3.86 -10.58
C PHE A 82 5.52 -3.76 -11.96
N ARG A 83 4.94 -4.41 -12.97
CA ARG A 83 5.45 -4.33 -14.36
C ARG A 83 5.39 -2.92 -14.93
N ASP A 84 4.40 -2.14 -14.53
CA ASP A 84 4.21 -0.79 -15.02
C ASP A 84 5.16 0.24 -14.39
N ASN A 85 5.64 -0.01 -13.16
CA ASN A 85 6.42 0.98 -12.40
C ASN A 85 7.86 0.55 -12.08
N LEU A 86 8.26 -0.68 -12.40
CA LEU A 86 9.63 -1.17 -12.22
C LEU A 86 10.35 -1.30 -13.57
N SER A 87 11.65 -1.04 -13.58
CA SER A 87 12.49 -1.49 -14.69
C SER A 87 12.54 -3.02 -14.68
N LYS A 88 12.93 -3.61 -15.82
CA LYS A 88 13.09 -5.07 -15.93
C LYS A 88 14.07 -5.60 -14.88
N GLU A 89 15.18 -4.89 -14.67
CA GLU A 89 16.23 -5.26 -13.71
C GLU A 89 15.71 -5.24 -12.28
N ALA A 90 14.95 -4.19 -11.90
CA ALA A 90 14.36 -4.08 -10.57
C ALA A 90 13.28 -5.14 -10.33
N TYR A 91 12.45 -5.42 -11.35
CA TYR A 91 11.44 -6.48 -11.30
C TYR A 91 12.09 -7.84 -11.10
N ASP A 92 13.10 -8.18 -11.92
CA ASP A 92 13.80 -9.47 -11.84
C ASP A 92 14.50 -9.66 -10.49
N ALA A 93 15.15 -8.61 -9.97
CA ALA A 93 15.81 -8.62 -8.66
C ALA A 93 14.85 -8.79 -7.47
N CYS A 94 13.58 -8.42 -7.64
CA CYS A 94 12.55 -8.56 -6.60
C CYS A 94 11.59 -9.72 -6.84
N SER A 95 11.65 -10.40 -7.99
CA SER A 95 10.62 -11.35 -8.48
C SER A 95 10.08 -12.30 -7.41
N VAL A 96 10.95 -13.05 -6.72
CA VAL A 96 10.54 -13.98 -5.65
C VAL A 96 9.77 -13.28 -4.52
N ARG A 97 10.20 -12.08 -4.13
CA ARG A 97 9.57 -11.28 -3.07
C ARG A 97 8.25 -10.67 -3.54
N LEU A 98 8.17 -10.23 -4.80
CA LEU A 98 6.91 -9.77 -5.41
C LEU A 98 5.88 -10.90 -5.45
N ASP A 99 6.30 -12.12 -5.81
CA ASP A 99 5.43 -13.29 -5.83
C ASP A 99 4.96 -13.67 -4.42
N GLN A 100 5.86 -13.68 -3.43
CA GLN A 100 5.52 -13.89 -2.02
C GLN A 100 4.48 -12.90 -1.52
N PHE A 101 4.69 -11.61 -1.79
CA PHE A 101 3.75 -10.55 -1.44
C PHE A 101 2.39 -10.74 -2.10
N ASN A 102 2.40 -11.09 -3.39
CA ASN A 102 1.17 -11.24 -4.15
C ASN A 102 0.29 -12.38 -3.60
N GLN A 103 0.92 -13.45 -3.10
CA GLN A 103 0.23 -14.58 -2.47
C GLN A 103 -0.45 -14.22 -1.14
N CYS A 104 -0.08 -13.11 -0.49
CA CYS A 104 -0.79 -12.64 0.71
C CYS A 104 -2.22 -12.16 0.40
N PHE A 105 -2.50 -11.81 -0.87
CA PHE A 105 -3.81 -11.32 -1.27
C PHE A 105 -4.72 -12.46 -1.69
N THR A 106 -5.88 -12.52 -1.03
CA THR A 106 -6.99 -13.44 -1.32
C THR A 106 -8.23 -12.62 -1.67
N THR A 107 -9.37 -13.27 -1.89
CA THR A 107 -10.65 -12.59 -2.08
C THR A 107 -10.91 -11.63 -0.91
N MET A 108 -11.19 -10.38 -1.23
CA MET A 108 -11.49 -9.33 -0.26
C MET A 108 -12.99 -9.02 -0.27
N LEU A 109 -13.53 -8.77 0.91
CA LEU A 109 -14.93 -8.36 1.10
C LEU A 109 -14.99 -6.91 1.56
N SER A 110 -16.17 -6.30 1.42
CA SER A 110 -16.42 -4.99 2.01
C SER A 110 -16.16 -5.02 3.52
N GLY A 111 -15.39 -4.06 4.01
CA GLY A 111 -14.96 -3.96 5.41
C GLY A 111 -13.63 -4.64 5.73
N ASP A 112 -13.05 -5.44 4.82
CA ASP A 112 -11.70 -5.96 5.01
C ASP A 112 -10.68 -4.83 5.04
N GLU A 113 -9.75 -4.89 5.99
CA GLU A 113 -8.59 -4.00 6.12
C GLU A 113 -7.32 -4.80 5.84
N VAL A 114 -6.44 -4.22 5.02
CA VAL A 114 -5.06 -4.69 4.84
C VAL A 114 -4.09 -3.57 5.21
N LEU A 115 -3.18 -3.87 6.14
CA LEU A 115 -2.03 -3.05 6.46
C LEU A 115 -0.81 -3.62 5.76
N ILE A 116 0.00 -2.74 5.18
CA ILE A 116 1.32 -3.07 4.63
C ILE A 116 2.32 -2.21 5.38
N ASP A 117 2.99 -2.81 6.35
CA ASP A 117 3.88 -2.15 7.28
C ASP A 117 5.31 -2.40 6.90
N TYR A 118 6.11 -1.34 6.85
CA TYR A 118 7.54 -1.42 6.64
C TYR A 118 8.29 -0.92 7.85
N GLU A 119 9.17 -1.77 8.37
CA GLU A 119 10.13 -1.45 9.42
C GLU A 119 11.54 -1.70 8.87
N PRO A 120 12.46 -0.71 8.92
CA PRO A 120 13.74 -0.80 8.20
C PRO A 120 14.60 -2.02 8.54
N ASP A 121 14.61 -2.41 9.81
CA ASP A 121 15.41 -3.53 10.31
C ASP A 121 14.73 -4.90 10.13
N GLU A 122 13.41 -4.92 9.84
CA GLU A 122 12.63 -6.16 9.74
C GLU A 122 12.20 -6.48 8.30
N GLY A 123 11.71 -5.48 7.57
CA GLY A 123 11.15 -5.61 6.23
C GLY A 123 9.68 -5.20 6.17
N THR A 124 8.96 -5.76 5.22
CA THR A 124 7.54 -5.49 4.98
C THR A 124 6.66 -6.64 5.48
N SER A 125 5.69 -6.33 6.32
CA SER A 125 4.68 -7.27 6.82
C SER A 125 3.30 -6.92 6.26
N VAL A 126 2.51 -7.93 5.89
CA VAL A 126 1.12 -7.77 5.43
C VAL A 126 0.18 -8.28 6.52
N ILE A 127 -0.74 -7.43 6.97
CA ILE A 127 -1.70 -7.76 8.04
C ILE A 127 -3.11 -7.59 7.48
N LYS A 128 -3.94 -8.65 7.52
CA LYS A 128 -5.36 -8.59 7.16
C LYS A 128 -6.21 -8.69 8.42
N ASN A 129 -7.05 -7.70 8.68
CA ASN A 129 -7.96 -7.65 9.84
C ASN A 129 -7.25 -7.99 11.16
N GLY A 130 -6.09 -7.37 11.40
CA GLY A 130 -5.28 -7.58 12.61
C GLY A 130 -4.48 -8.89 12.67
N ARG A 131 -4.53 -9.75 11.63
CA ARG A 131 -3.72 -10.98 11.55
C ARG A 131 -2.68 -10.87 10.44
N GLN A 132 -1.41 -11.07 10.78
CA GLN A 132 -0.34 -11.17 9.79
C GLN A 132 -0.58 -12.34 8.83
N ILE A 133 -0.37 -12.09 7.54
CA ILE A 133 -0.51 -13.04 6.43
C ILE A 133 0.86 -13.18 5.75
N GLY A 134 1.34 -14.42 5.69
CA GLY A 134 2.66 -14.72 5.12
C GLY A 134 3.82 -14.28 6.00
N ASP A 135 5.02 -14.49 5.49
CA ASP A 135 6.27 -14.12 6.15
C ASP A 135 6.61 -12.65 5.88
N THR A 136 7.43 -12.05 6.75
CA THR A 136 7.98 -10.71 6.54
C THR A 136 8.94 -10.70 5.35
N ILE A 137 8.72 -9.77 4.42
CA ILE A 137 9.47 -9.67 3.15
C ILE A 137 10.54 -8.60 3.29
N ARG A 138 11.80 -9.02 3.27
CA ARG A 138 12.95 -8.13 3.48
C ARG A 138 13.28 -7.28 2.25
N GLY A 139 13.86 -6.12 2.53
CA GLY A 139 14.45 -5.23 1.53
C GLY A 139 13.69 -3.91 1.36
N GLU A 140 14.41 -2.81 1.50
CA GLU A 140 13.93 -1.45 1.21
C GLU A 140 13.50 -1.33 -0.26
N ASP A 141 14.27 -1.92 -1.17
CA ASP A 141 13.99 -1.98 -2.61
C ASP A 141 12.63 -2.63 -2.92
N PHE A 142 12.29 -3.70 -2.21
CA PHE A 142 10.98 -4.34 -2.31
C PHE A 142 9.87 -3.44 -1.79
N HIS A 143 10.04 -2.80 -0.62
CA HIS A 143 9.01 -1.90 -0.10
C HIS A 143 8.77 -0.71 -1.03
N VAL A 144 9.84 -0.14 -1.58
CA VAL A 144 9.76 0.92 -2.60
C VAL A 144 9.01 0.42 -3.85
N ALA A 145 9.19 -0.83 -4.26
CA ALA A 145 8.41 -1.42 -5.35
C ALA A 145 6.89 -1.45 -5.05
N VAL A 146 6.50 -1.77 -3.81
CA VAL A 146 5.09 -1.71 -3.36
C VAL A 146 4.56 -0.28 -3.40
N LEU A 147 5.32 0.69 -2.86
CA LEU A 147 4.94 2.11 -2.89
C LEU A 147 4.76 2.62 -4.32
N LYS A 148 5.62 2.20 -5.26
CA LYS A 148 5.55 2.59 -6.67
C LYS A 148 4.28 2.15 -7.38
N VAL A 149 3.63 1.06 -6.97
CA VAL A 149 2.31 0.67 -7.52
C VAL A 149 1.22 1.69 -7.18
N LEU A 150 1.33 2.33 -6.02
CA LEU A 150 0.34 3.30 -5.53
C LEU A 150 0.70 4.73 -5.90
N LEU A 151 1.99 5.07 -5.90
CA LEU A 151 2.51 6.44 -5.98
C LEU A 151 3.43 6.69 -7.18
N GLY A 152 3.77 5.67 -7.97
CA GLY A 152 4.70 5.78 -9.11
C GLY A 152 4.13 6.57 -10.29
N GLU A 153 4.82 6.49 -11.42
CA GLU A 153 4.42 7.17 -12.67
C GLU A 153 3.09 6.64 -13.23
N LYS A 154 2.87 5.34 -13.08
CA LYS A 154 1.64 4.64 -13.49
C LYS A 154 0.93 4.08 -12.25
N PRO A 155 0.36 4.96 -11.39
CA PRO A 155 -0.27 4.51 -10.15
C PRO A 155 -1.58 3.79 -10.46
N ALA A 156 -2.01 2.91 -9.54
CA ALA A 156 -3.28 2.20 -9.63
C ALA A 156 -4.49 3.14 -9.86
N TYR A 157 -4.44 4.37 -9.33
CA TYR A 157 -5.39 5.43 -9.63
C TYR A 157 -4.79 6.82 -9.36
N LYS A 158 -4.77 7.71 -10.36
CA LYS A 158 -4.12 9.04 -10.23
C LYS A 158 -4.70 9.91 -9.10
N LYS A 159 -6.01 9.88 -8.88
CA LYS A 159 -6.61 10.65 -7.76
C LYS A 159 -6.25 10.04 -6.41
N LEU A 160 -6.12 8.72 -6.32
CA LEU A 160 -5.67 8.07 -5.10
C LEU A 160 -4.24 8.48 -4.76
N LYS A 161 -3.31 8.42 -5.72
CA LYS A 161 -1.93 8.89 -5.53
C LYS A 161 -1.89 10.30 -4.92
N LYS A 162 -2.60 11.25 -5.56
CA LYS A 162 -2.68 12.64 -5.09
C LYS A 162 -3.20 12.72 -3.65
N ALA A 163 -4.31 12.03 -3.37
CA ALA A 163 -4.89 12.02 -2.04
C ALA A 163 -3.96 11.41 -0.98
N MET A 164 -3.21 10.35 -1.30
CA MET A 164 -2.22 9.74 -0.40
C MET A 164 -1.00 10.63 -0.14
N LEU A 165 -0.59 11.43 -1.14
CA LEU A 165 0.41 12.49 -0.98
C LEU A 165 -0.17 13.77 -0.35
N GLY A 166 -1.49 13.84 -0.14
CA GLY A 166 -2.19 15.00 0.39
C GLY A 166 -2.10 16.24 -0.51
N VAL A 167 -2.17 16.04 -1.83
CA VAL A 167 -2.17 17.08 -2.88
C VAL A 167 -3.42 17.05 -3.75
#